data_AF-A0A662GF90-F1
#
_entry.id   AF-A0A662GF90-F1
#
_cell.length_a   1.000
_cell.length_b   1.000
_cell.length_c   1.000
_cell.angle_alpha   90.00
_cell.angle_beta   90.00
_cell.angle_gamma   90.00
#
_symmetry.space_group_name_H-M   'P 1'
#
loop_
_entity.id
_entity.type
_entity.pdbx_description
1 polymer ?
#
loop_
_entity_poly.entity_id
_entity_poly.type
_entity_poly.pdbx_seq_one_letter_code
_entity_poly.pdbx_strand_id
1 'polypeptide(L)' 'MRLVFLGPPGVGKGTYASAISEKYGVPHISTGDIFREEIKKGSKLGK' A
#
# COMPACT_ATOMS: atom_id res chain seq x y z
N MET A 1 -5.83 -5.60 14.25
CA MET A 1 -6.58 -6.20 13.12
C MET A 1 -5.60 -6.55 12.01
N ARG A 2 -5.73 -7.70 11.34
CA ARG A 2 -4.84 -8.13 10.23
C ARG A 2 -5.70 -8.41 8.99
N LEU A 3 -5.56 -7.59 7.95
CA LEU A 3 -6.37 -7.66 6.73
C LEU A 3 -5.45 -7.69 5.50
N VAL A 4 -5.88 -8.41 4.47
CA VAL A 4 -5.21 -8.43 3.17
C VAL A 4 -6.25 -8.12 2.09
N PHE A 5 -5.98 -7.11 1.28
CA PHE A 5 -6.83 -6.74 0.14
C PHE A 5 -6.28 -7.37 -1.14
N LEU A 6 -7.09 -8.21 -1.79
CA LEU A 6 -6.75 -8.90 -3.03
C LEU A 6 -7.72 -8.48 -4.14
N GLY A 7 -7.23 -8.46 -5.38
CA GLY A 7 -8.02 -8.11 -6.55
C GLY A 7 -7.18 -7.52 -7.68
N PRO A 8 -7.76 -7.35 -8.89
CA PRO A 8 -7.02 -6.89 -10.07
C PRO A 8 -6.47 -5.46 -9.91
N PRO A 9 -5.51 -5.04 -10.77
CA PRO A 9 -5.08 -3.65 -10.84
C PRO A 9 -6.27 -2.72 -11.10
N GLY A 10 -6.31 -1.54 -10.46
CA GLY A 10 -7.39 -0.57 -10.65
C GLY A 10 -8.68 -0.80 -9.84
N VAL A 11 -8.86 -1.94 -9.17
CA VAL A 11 -10.08 -2.25 -8.37
C VAL A 11 -10.27 -1.39 -7.09
N GLY A 12 -9.36 -0.45 -6.82
CA GLY A 12 -9.49 0.47 -5.69
C GLY A 12 -9.04 -0.07 -4.32
N LYS A 13 -8.24 -1.15 -4.27
CA LYS A 13 -7.72 -1.73 -3.00
C LYS A 13 -7.12 -0.69 -2.05
N GLY A 14 -6.28 0.21 -2.59
CA GLY A 14 -5.64 1.27 -1.80
C GLY A 14 -6.66 2.24 -1.19
N THR A 15 -7.73 2.57 -1.91
CA THR A 15 -8.81 3.42 -1.42
C THR A 15 -9.48 2.81 -0.19
N TYR A 16 -9.85 1.52 -0.27
CA TYR A 16 -10.44 0.82 0.87
C TYR A 16 -9.47 0.66 2.03
N ALA A 17 -8.20 0.32 1.75
CA ALA A 17 -7.19 0.16 2.77
C ALA A 17 -6.90 1.46 3.53
N SER A 18 -6.84 2.60 2.82
CA SER A 18 -6.71 3.92 3.44
C SER A 18 -7.91 4.29 4.31
N ALA A 19 -9.14 4.05 3.84
CA ALA A 19 -10.35 4.31 4.63
C ALA A 19 -10.41 3.47 5.92
N ILE A 20 -10.01 2.19 5.86
CA ILE A 20 -9.90 1.34 7.06
C ILE A 20 -8.77 1.83 7.98
N SER A 21 -7.64 2.23 7.41
CA SER A 21 -6.51 2.76 8.18
C SER A 21 -6.89 3.99 8.98
N GLU A 22 -7.57 4.95 8.36
CA GLU A 22 -8.07 6.16 9.01
C GLU A 22 -9.13 5.85 10.07
N LYS A 23 -10.12 5.01 9.73
CA LYS A 23 -11.24 4.70 10.64
C LYS A 23 -10.81 3.93 11.89
N TYR A 24 -9.85 3.03 11.77
CA TYR A 24 -9.48 2.11 12.86
C TYR A 24 -8.07 2.34 13.42
N GLY A 25 -7.36 3.38 12.95
CA GLY A 25 -5.99 3.69 13.38
C GLY A 25 -4.99 2.57 13.09
N VAL A 26 -5.26 1.72 12.09
CA VAL A 26 -4.37 0.61 11.72
C VAL A 26 -3.44 1.04 10.59
N PRO A 27 -2.17 0.62 10.56
CA PRO A 27 -1.25 1.03 9.51
C PRO A 27 -1.66 0.44 8.15
N HIS A 28 -1.69 1.29 7.12
CA HIS A 28 -1.81 0.86 5.74
C HIS A 28 -0.44 0.48 5.19
N ILE A 29 -0.27 -0.76 4.77
CA ILE A 29 0.96 -1.27 4.14
C ILE A 29 0.64 -1.65 2.70
N SER A 30 1.27 -0.96 1.76
CA SER A 30 1.10 -1.15 0.32
C SER A 30 2.46 -1.43 -0.31
N THR A 31 2.64 -2.64 -0.83
CA THR A 31 3.88 -3.01 -1.54
C THR A 31 4.12 -2.10 -2.73
N GLY A 32 3.05 -1.72 -3.45
CA GLY A 32 3.14 -0.78 -4.56
C GLY A 32 3.68 0.59 -4.17
N ASP A 33 3.28 1.13 -3.01
CA ASP A 33 3.80 2.41 -2.52
C ASP A 33 5.25 2.29 -2.09
N ILE A 34 5.59 1.23 -1.35
CA ILE A 34 6.97 0.93 -0.93
C ILE A 34 7.90 0.85 -2.14
N PHE A 35 7.56 0.06 -3.16
CA PHE A 35 8.37 -0.05 -4.37
C PHE A 35 8.50 1.29 -5.11
N ARG A 36 7.40 2.05 -5.24
CA ARG A 36 7.43 3.39 -5.88
C ARG A 36 8.35 4.36 -5.15
N GLU A 37 8.34 4.35 -3.82
CA GLU A 37 9.23 5.18 -3.02
C GLU A 37 10.70 4.76 -3.17
N GLU A 38 10.98 3.47 -3.14
CA GLU A 38 12.35 2.96 -3.26
C GLU A 38 12.96 3.23 -4.64
N ILE A 39 12.14 3.15 -5.72
CA ILE A 39 12.53 3.57 -7.06
C ILE A 39 12.87 5.06 -7.09
N LYS A 40 12.03 5.91 -6.48
CA LYS A 40 12.27 7.37 -6.40
C LYS A 40 13.55 7.70 -5.62
N LYS A 41 13.87 6.94 -4.58
CA LYS A 41 15.10 7.11 -3.77
C LYS A 41 16.35 6.58 -4.47
N GLY A 42 16.22 5.86 -5.60
CA GLY A 42 17.34 5.21 -6.26
C GLY A 42 18.03 4.17 -5.39
N SER A 43 17.30 3.56 -4.45
CA SER A 43 17.86 2.62 -3.49
C SER A 43 18.25 1.31 -4.18
N LYS A 44 19.00 0.45 -3.49
CA LYS A 44 19.34 -0.89 -4.00
C LYS A 44 18.11 -1.74 -4.32
N LEU A 45 16.98 -1.50 -3.64
CA LEU A 45 15.72 -2.21 -3.86
C LEU A 45 14.89 -1.61 -5.01
N GLY A 46 15.07 -0.32 -5.30
CA GLY A 46 14.42 0.39 -6.40
C GLY A 46 15.23 0.51 -7.69
N LYS A 47 16.43 -0.09 -7.74
CA LYS A 47 17.32 -0.13 -8.90
C LYS A 47 17.00 -1.29 -9.83
#